data_AF-A0A8J6M7Q9-F1
#
_entry.id   AF-A0A8J6M7Q9-F1
#
_cell.length_a   1.000
_cell.length_b   1.000
_cell.length_c   1.000
_cell.angle_alpha   90.00
_cell.angle_beta   90.00
_cell.angle_gamma   90.00
#
_symmetry.space_group_name_H-M   'P 1'
#
loop_
_entity.id
_entity.type
_entity.pdbx_description
1 polymer ?
#
loop_
_entity_poly.entity_id
_entity_poly.type
_entity_poly.pdbx_seq_one_letter_code
_entity_poly.pdbx_strand_id
1 'polypeptide(L)'
;MQQLLAQLFWLNGEVPEAVERFLDTVPSYQAAKREYEQAARQIEAAVGLPAYEDYFAKLADFGSYLQGGYYAFGLGLRQELIRQMLG
;
A
#
# COMPACT_ATOMS: atom_id res chain seq x y z
N MET A 1 -16.88 -3.70 16.02
CA MET A 1 -16.89 -4.75 14.98
C MET A 1 -15.94 -4.41 13.83
N GLN A 2 -16.04 -3.23 13.23
CA GLN A 2 -15.16 -2.75 12.15
C GLN A 2 -13.66 -2.83 12.50
N GLN A 3 -13.25 -2.30 13.66
CA GLN A 3 -11.83 -2.38 14.11
C GLN A 3 -11.32 -3.82 14.27
N LEU A 4 -12.14 -4.76 14.72
CA LEU A 4 -11.74 -6.16 14.89
C LEU A 4 -11.56 -6.85 13.53
N LEU A 5 -12.45 -6.58 12.58
CA LEU A 5 -12.34 -7.10 11.22
C LEU A 5 -11.12 -6.51 10.49
N ALA A 6 -10.87 -5.21 10.68
CA ALA A 6 -9.64 -4.58 10.21
C ALA A 6 -8.41 -5.21 10.86
N GLN A 7 -8.39 -5.49 12.17
CA GLN A 7 -7.24 -6.16 12.78
C GLN A 7 -7.00 -7.57 12.25
N LEU A 8 -8.05 -8.36 12.04
CA LEU A 8 -7.93 -9.75 11.59
C LEU A 8 -7.54 -9.88 10.12
N PHE A 9 -8.06 -9.00 9.25
CA PHE A 9 -7.90 -9.12 7.81
C PHE A 9 -7.05 -8.01 7.19
N TRP A 10 -6.95 -6.83 7.81
CA TRP A 10 -6.31 -5.65 7.20
C TRP A 10 -4.95 -5.30 7.82
N LEU A 11 -4.87 -5.27 9.15
CA LEU A 11 -3.68 -4.87 9.91
C LEU A 11 -2.84 -6.09 10.35
N ASN A 12 -2.92 -7.20 9.61
CA ASN A 12 -2.06 -8.34 9.89
C ASN A 12 -0.62 -8.00 9.49
N GLY A 13 0.21 -7.62 10.46
CA GLY A 13 1.60 -7.21 10.24
C GLY A 13 2.50 -8.29 9.62
N GLU A 14 2.12 -9.56 9.70
CA GLU A 14 2.89 -10.67 9.10
C GLU A 14 2.79 -10.68 7.57
N VAL A 15 1.69 -10.16 7.01
CA VAL A 15 1.43 -10.17 5.57
C VAL A 15 2.32 -9.16 4.82
N PRO A 16 2.44 -7.88 5.23
CA PRO A 16 3.37 -6.94 4.62
C PRO A 16 4.81 -7.47 4.56
N GLU A 17 5.34 -8.00 5.66
CA GLU A 17 6.71 -8.54 5.69
C GLU A 17 6.89 -9.77 4.79
N ALA A 18 5.88 -10.64 4.69
CA ALA A 18 5.92 -11.77 3.76
C ALA A 18 5.86 -11.33 2.30
N VAL A 19 5.04 -10.34 1.98
CA VAL A 19 4.92 -9.75 0.63
C VAL A 19 6.22 -9.06 0.24
N GLU A 20 6.82 -8.24 1.12
CA GLU A 20 8.11 -7.60 0.86
C GLU A 20 9.20 -8.63 0.59
N ARG A 21 9.35 -9.64 1.45
CA ARG A 21 10.33 -10.72 1.25
C ARG A 21 10.12 -11.46 -0.07
N PHE A 22 8.87 -11.71 -0.45
CA PHE A 22 8.57 -12.34 -1.73
C PHE A 22 8.94 -11.43 -2.90
N LEU A 23 8.52 -10.16 -2.87
CA LEU A 23 8.81 -9.18 -3.92
C LEU A 23 10.32 -8.92 -4.06
N ASP A 24 11.08 -9.03 -2.98
CA ASP A 24 12.56 -8.98 -3.02
C ASP A 24 13.19 -10.11 -3.85
N THR A 25 12.49 -11.23 -4.02
CA THR A 25 12.93 -12.30 -4.93
C THR A 25 12.57 -12.06 -6.39
N VAL A 26 11.77 -11.03 -6.71
CA VAL A 26 11.24 -10.75 -8.06
C VAL A 26 12.09 -9.67 -8.75
N PRO A 27 12.89 -10.01 -9.78
CA PRO A 27 13.81 -9.04 -10.39
C PRO A 27 13.12 -7.85 -11.07
N SER A 28 11.95 -8.08 -11.69
CA SER A 28 11.17 -7.02 -12.32
C SER A 28 10.62 -6.01 -11.31
N TYR A 29 10.26 -6.47 -10.10
CA TYR A 29 9.88 -5.58 -9.01
C TYR A 29 11.06 -4.73 -8.55
N GLN A 30 12.24 -5.33 -8.39
CA GLN A 30 13.45 -4.57 -8.01
C GLN A 30 13.84 -3.52 -9.07
N ALA A 31 13.64 -3.82 -10.36
CA ALA A 31 13.82 -2.84 -11.42
C ALA A 31 12.82 -1.69 -11.30
N ALA A 32 11.52 -1.99 -11.19
CA ALA A 32 10.47 -0.99 -11.02
C ALA A 32 10.66 -0.12 -9.77
N LYS A 33 11.07 -0.71 -8.64
CA LYS A 33 11.38 0.00 -7.39
C LYS A 33 12.49 1.04 -7.58
N ARG A 34 13.57 0.67 -8.26
CA ARG A 34 14.68 1.62 -8.54
C ARG A 34 14.26 2.76 -9.44
N GLU A 35 13.48 2.49 -10.48
CA GLU A 35 12.94 3.51 -11.38
C GLU A 35 12.02 4.48 -10.63
N TYR A 36 11.13 3.93 -9.80
CA TYR A 36 10.28 4.71 -8.90
C TYR A 36 11.11 5.60 -7.95
N GLU A 37 12.09 5.04 -7.25
CA GLU A 37 12.94 5.78 -6.31
C GLU A 37 13.75 6.88 -7.01
N GLN A 38 14.19 6.64 -8.25
CA GLN A 38 14.86 7.66 -9.05
C GLN A 38 13.92 8.82 -9.39
N ALA A 39 12.70 8.52 -9.85
CA ALA A 39 11.70 9.54 -10.16
C ALA A 39 11.28 10.33 -8.90
N ALA A 40 11.08 9.63 -7.77
CA ALA A 40 10.78 10.23 -6.48
C ALA A 40 11.82 11.29 -6.08
N ARG A 41 13.11 10.96 -6.13
CA ARG A 41 14.20 11.91 -5.82
C ARG A 41 14.24 13.10 -6.77
N GLN A 42 13.95 12.89 -8.06
CA GLN A 42 13.89 13.99 -9.03
C GLN A 42 12.74 14.95 -8.73
N ILE A 43 11.56 14.42 -8.38
CA ILE A 43 10.40 15.22 -8.00
C ILE A 43 10.68 15.97 -6.70
N GLU A 44 11.19 15.29 -5.66
CA GLU A 44 11.57 15.90 -4.40
C GLU A 44 12.54 17.08 -4.61
N ALA A 45 13.57 16.90 -5.43
CA ALA A 45 14.51 17.98 -5.76
C ALA A 45 13.86 19.17 -6.48
N ALA A 46 12.79 18.93 -7.26
CA ALA A 46 12.10 19.97 -8.01
C ALA A 46 11.07 20.74 -7.17
N VAL A 47 10.35 20.06 -6.26
CA VAL A 47 9.24 20.65 -5.49
C VAL A 47 9.58 20.94 -4.03
N GLY A 48 10.70 20.41 -3.54
CA GLY A 48 11.12 20.48 -2.15
C GLY A 48 10.47 19.42 -1.27
N LEU A 49 11.17 19.05 -0.20
CA LEU A 49 10.76 17.98 0.73
C LEU A 49 9.33 18.15 1.29
N PRO A 50 8.88 19.33 1.78
CA PRO A 50 7.56 19.44 2.38
C PRO A 50 6.41 19.15 1.40
N ALA A 51 6.51 19.63 0.16
CA ALA A 51 5.48 19.40 -0.85
C ALA A 51 5.50 17.95 -1.34
N TYR A 52 6.69 17.36 -1.45
CA TYR A 52 6.85 15.96 -1.81
C TYR A 52 6.27 15.02 -0.73
N GLU A 53 6.59 15.24 0.54
CA GLU A 53 6.06 14.45 1.66
C GLU A 53 4.53 14.55 1.75
N ASP A 54 3.98 15.76 1.60
CA ASP A 54 2.53 15.98 1.64
C ASP A 54 1.80 15.24 0.50
N TYR A 55 2.37 15.28 -0.71
CA TYR A 55 1.88 14.52 -1.85
C TYR A 55 1.98 13.01 -1.62
N PHE A 56 3.15 12.53 -1.19
CA PHE A 56 3.41 11.12 -1.01
C PHE A 56 2.53 10.51 0.09
N ALA A 57 2.30 11.24 1.19
CA ALA A 57 1.38 10.83 2.24
C ALA A 57 -0.04 10.62 1.72
N LYS A 58 -0.56 11.54 0.89
CA LYS A 58 -1.89 11.41 0.27
C LYS A 58 -1.94 10.26 -0.73
N LEU A 59 -0.89 10.08 -1.52
CA LEU A 59 -0.78 8.98 -2.47
C LEU A 59 -0.76 7.62 -1.75
N ALA A 60 0.00 7.52 -0.67
CA ALA A 60 0.09 6.32 0.16
C ALA A 60 -1.26 6.00 0.84
N ASP A 61 -1.94 7.01 1.40
CA ASP A 61 -3.25 6.84 2.01
C ASP A 61 -4.28 6.34 0.99
N PHE A 62 -4.42 7.01 -0.16
CA PHE A 62 -5.26 6.56 -1.27
C PHE A 62 -4.90 5.13 -1.74
N GLY A 63 -3.61 4.86 -1.92
CA GLY A 63 -3.12 3.56 -2.35
C GLY A 63 -3.41 2.43 -1.37
N SER A 64 -3.52 2.74 -0.07
CA SER A 64 -3.85 1.74 0.95
C SER A 64 -5.27 1.18 0.75
N TYR A 65 -6.25 2.03 0.42
CA TYR A 65 -7.63 1.59 0.13
C TYR A 65 -7.68 0.66 -1.08
N LEU A 66 -6.93 0.96 -2.15
CA LEU A 66 -6.87 0.10 -3.33
C LEU A 66 -6.23 -1.24 -3.01
N GLN A 67 -5.06 -1.23 -2.36
CA GLN A 67 -4.31 -2.44 -2.04
C GLN A 67 -5.13 -3.40 -1.20
N GLY A 68 -5.70 -2.94 -0.11
CA GLY A 68 -6.45 -3.87 0.71
C GLY A 68 -7.86 -4.12 0.17
N GLY A 69 -8.39 -3.27 -0.73
CA GLY A 69 -9.52 -3.65 -1.57
C GLY A 69 -9.21 -4.90 -2.40
N TYR A 70 -8.10 -4.90 -3.14
CA TYR A 70 -7.63 -6.08 -3.88
C TYR A 70 -7.40 -7.29 -2.97
N TYR A 71 -6.80 -7.08 -1.81
CA TYR A 71 -6.61 -8.14 -0.81
C TYR A 71 -7.95 -8.74 -0.34
N ALA A 72 -8.91 -7.90 0.04
CA ALA A 72 -10.21 -8.33 0.56
C ALA A 72 -11.06 -9.03 -0.51
N PHE A 73 -11.02 -8.55 -1.76
CA PHE A 73 -11.62 -9.25 -2.90
C PHE A 73 -10.89 -10.58 -3.19
N GLY A 74 -9.57 -10.63 -3.09
CA GLY A 74 -8.77 -11.85 -3.22
C GLY A 74 -9.09 -12.90 -2.17
N LEU A 75 -9.47 -12.48 -0.95
CA LEU A 75 -9.99 -13.35 0.11
C LEU A 75 -11.45 -13.79 -0.10
N GLY A 76 -12.15 -13.26 -1.11
CA GLY A 76 -13.55 -13.59 -1.38
C GLY A 76 -14.54 -13.00 -0.36
N LEU A 77 -14.16 -11.93 0.34
CA LEU A 77 -15.02 -11.29 1.34
C LEU A 77 -16.25 -10.66 0.67
N ARG A 78 -17.40 -10.68 1.38
CA ARG A 78 -18.62 -10.01 0.91
C ARG A 78 -18.41 -8.50 0.88
N GLN A 79 -18.94 -7.83 -0.15
CA GLN A 79 -18.73 -6.40 -0.37
C GLN A 79 -19.15 -5.54 0.82
N GLU A 80 -20.20 -5.93 1.54
CA GLU A 80 -20.68 -5.24 2.75
C GLU A 80 -19.62 -5.26 3.87
N LEU A 81 -18.89 -6.38 4.01
CA LEU A 81 -17.80 -6.51 4.96
C LEU A 81 -16.59 -5.66 4.54
N ILE A 82 -16.28 -5.65 3.24
CA ILE A 82 -15.19 -4.85 2.68
C ILE A 82 -15.44 -3.35 2.92
N ARG A 83 -16.65 -2.85 2.64
CA ARG A 83 -17.03 -1.45 2.93
C ARG A 83 -16.80 -1.12 4.40
N GLN A 84 -17.28 -1.98 5.31
CA GLN A 84 -17.09 -1.78 6.75
C GLN A 84 -15.63 -1.79 7.23
N MET A 85 -14.75 -2.51 6.53
CA MET A 85 -13.31 -2.54 6.85
C MET A 85 -12.58 -1.31 6.33
N LEU A 86 -12.96 -0.83 5.15
CA LEU A 86 -12.36 0.33 4.50
C LEU A 86 -12.85 1.66 5.09
N GLY A 87 -14.07 1.71 5.63
CA GLY A 87 -14.70 2.92 6.14
C GLY A 87 -16.11 3.06 5.59
#